data_AF-A0A1M7FLG8-F1
#
_entry.id   AF-A0A1M7FLG8-F1
#
_cell.length_a   1.000
_cell.length_b   1.000
_cell.length_c   1.000
_cell.angle_alpha   90.00
_cell.angle_beta   90.00
_cell.angle_gamma   90.00
#
_symmetry.space_group_name_H-M   'P 1'
#
loop_
_entity.id
_entity.type
_entity.pdbx_description
1 polymer ?
#
loop_
_entity_poly.entity_id
_entity_poly.type
_entity_poly.pdbx_seq_one_letter_code
_entity_poly.pdbx_strand_id
1 'polypeptide(L)'
;MGKPWTDEEKDLLARLFPAGGTVEIAKQLKRSVAATHQMAHVLGIKKSADFEGNVRFKKGSIPPRKRKVGDTRLHGGYVMVKTEEGCRKFKLLHYEVWKQHHGSYPPQGSLLKFKDGNKENCNIANLECLTRVEYITRYSCNNLPAPLLEVVRLRGLIVKTINRRLRKNGAQHN
;
A
#
# COMPACT_ATOMS: atom_id res chain seq x y z
N MET A 1 -11.60 -26.32 -23.50
CA MET A 1 -11.27 -26.96 -22.20
C MET A 1 -9.88 -27.59 -22.32
N GLY A 2 -9.05 -27.52 -21.29
CA GLY A 2 -7.71 -28.10 -21.33
C GLY A 2 -7.71 -29.63 -21.18
N LYS A 3 -6.64 -30.31 -21.61
CA LYS A 3 -6.45 -31.76 -21.44
C LYS A 3 -6.57 -32.13 -19.94
N PRO A 4 -7.50 -33.01 -19.55
CA PRO A 4 -7.62 -33.47 -18.15
C PRO A 4 -6.34 -34.21 -17.72
N TRP A 5 -6.08 -34.20 -16.41
CA TRP A 5 -4.94 -34.92 -15.83
C TRP A 5 -5.29 -36.37 -15.61
N THR A 6 -4.50 -37.29 -16.16
CA THR A 6 -4.63 -38.73 -15.90
C THR A 6 -3.99 -39.07 -14.56
N ASP A 7 -4.37 -40.20 -13.97
CA ASP A 7 -3.82 -40.62 -12.67
C ASP A 7 -2.32 -40.95 -12.77
N GLU A 8 -1.87 -41.54 -13.89
CA GLU A 8 -0.45 -41.74 -14.19
C GLU A 8 0.36 -40.44 -14.20
N GLU A 9 -0.20 -39.37 -14.78
CA GLU A 9 0.46 -38.07 -14.83
C GLU A 9 0.55 -37.42 -13.44
N LYS A 10 -0.44 -37.68 -12.57
CA LYS A 10 -0.43 -37.23 -11.17
C LYS A 10 0.60 -38.03 -10.35
N ASP A 11 0.67 -39.34 -10.55
CA ASP A 11 1.64 -40.21 -9.86
C ASP A 11 3.07 -39.87 -10.26
N LEU A 12 3.31 -39.64 -11.55
CA LEU A 12 4.61 -39.18 -12.04
C LEU A 12 4.99 -37.82 -11.44
N LEU A 13 4.03 -36.91 -11.36
CA LEU A 13 4.23 -35.60 -10.72
C LEU A 13 4.55 -35.74 -9.23
N ALA A 14 3.83 -36.60 -8.49
CA ALA A 14 4.06 -36.88 -7.08
C ALA A 14 5.47 -37.42 -6.80
N ARG A 15 5.98 -38.27 -7.70
CA ARG A 15 7.33 -38.85 -7.58
C ARG A 15 8.44 -37.85 -7.90
N LEU A 16 8.28 -37.04 -8.94
CA LEU A 16 9.37 -36.21 -9.48
C LEU A 16 9.41 -34.79 -8.88
N PHE A 17 8.25 -34.22 -8.54
CA PHE A 17 8.17 -32.83 -8.07
C PHE A 17 8.97 -32.53 -6.79
N PRO A 18 9.06 -33.44 -5.79
CA PRO A 18 9.86 -33.21 -4.59
C PRO A 18 11.35 -33.01 -4.86
N ALA A 19 11.92 -33.75 -5.83
CA ALA A 19 13.35 -33.75 -6.13
C ALA A 19 13.80 -32.53 -6.95
N GLY A 20 12.91 -31.89 -7.70
CA GLY A 20 13.20 -30.65 -8.44
C GLY A 20 12.91 -30.71 -9.93
N GLY A 21 13.37 -29.69 -10.67
CA GLY A 21 13.28 -29.66 -12.14
C GLY A 21 11.86 -29.50 -12.71
N THR A 22 11.13 -28.46 -12.30
CA THR A 22 9.73 -28.27 -12.76
C THR A 22 9.63 -28.03 -14.27
N VAL A 23 10.70 -27.53 -14.91
CA VAL A 23 10.77 -27.33 -16.36
C VAL A 23 10.89 -28.67 -17.08
N GLU A 24 11.70 -29.57 -16.55
CA GLU A 24 11.97 -30.91 -17.05
C GLU A 24 10.71 -31.79 -16.92
N ILE A 25 10.06 -31.75 -15.75
CA ILE A 25 8.78 -32.45 -15.52
C ILE A 25 7.70 -31.95 -16.48
N ALA A 26 7.60 -30.63 -16.68
CA ALA A 26 6.65 -30.04 -17.62
C ALA A 26 6.91 -30.50 -19.06
N LYS A 27 8.18 -30.56 -19.48
CA LYS A 27 8.60 -31.07 -20.79
C LYS A 27 8.24 -32.55 -20.96
N GLN A 28 8.46 -33.37 -19.94
CA GLN A 28 8.14 -34.81 -19.97
C GLN A 28 6.63 -35.06 -20.04
N LEU A 29 5.84 -34.28 -19.28
CA LEU A 29 4.38 -34.36 -19.29
C LEU A 29 3.73 -33.65 -20.50
N LYS A 30 4.52 -33.00 -21.36
CA LYS A 30 4.05 -32.16 -22.47
C LYS A 30 3.01 -31.13 -22.01
N ARG A 31 3.21 -30.54 -20.84
CA ARG A 31 2.35 -29.49 -20.24
C ARG A 31 3.15 -28.23 -19.96
N SER A 32 2.45 -27.13 -19.72
CA SER A 32 3.10 -25.89 -19.31
C SER A 32 3.64 -26.01 -17.88
N VAL A 33 4.75 -25.31 -17.60
CA VAL A 33 5.36 -25.24 -16.27
C VAL A 33 4.36 -24.75 -15.22
N ALA A 34 3.49 -23.79 -15.60
CA ALA A 34 2.42 -23.29 -14.75
C ALA A 34 1.37 -24.36 -14.41
N ALA A 35 0.95 -25.19 -15.38
CA ALA A 35 -0.01 -26.26 -15.14
C ALA A 35 0.56 -27.34 -14.20
N THR A 36 1.84 -27.68 -14.37
CA THR A 36 2.57 -28.60 -13.48
C THR A 36 2.62 -28.06 -12.04
N HIS A 37 2.93 -26.77 -11.86
CA HIS A 37 2.90 -26.12 -10.55
C HIS A 37 1.51 -26.12 -9.91
N GLN A 38 0.47 -25.80 -10.68
CA GLN A 38 -0.90 -25.78 -10.18
C GLN A 38 -1.38 -27.17 -9.78
N MET A 39 -1.06 -28.20 -10.57
CA MET A 39 -1.44 -29.56 -10.21
C MET A 39 -0.69 -30.06 -8.97
N ALA A 40 0.60 -29.74 -8.82
CA ALA A 40 1.34 -30.07 -7.59
C ALA A 40 0.73 -29.39 -6.36
N HIS A 41 0.25 -28.15 -6.49
CA HIS A 41 -0.49 -27.46 -5.44
C HIS A 41 -1.83 -28.14 -5.11
N VAL A 42 -2.62 -28.51 -6.13
CA VAL A 42 -3.90 -29.24 -5.95
C VAL A 42 -3.68 -30.58 -5.23
N LEU A 43 -2.60 -31.29 -5.55
CA LEU A 43 -2.23 -32.56 -4.92
C LEU A 43 -1.51 -32.37 -3.56
N GLY A 44 -1.24 -31.14 -3.13
CA GLY A 44 -0.56 -30.85 -1.87
C GLY A 44 0.92 -31.25 -1.82
N ILE A 45 1.53 -31.55 -2.97
CA ILE A 45 2.92 -32.01 -3.08
C ILE A 45 3.85 -30.79 -2.93
N LYS A 46 4.78 -30.86 -1.98
CA LYS A 46 5.80 -29.82 -1.75
C LYS A 46 7.16 -30.28 -2.26
N LYS A 47 8.03 -29.32 -2.55
CA LYS A 47 9.44 -29.60 -2.84
C LYS A 47 10.15 -30.07 -1.55
N SER A 48 11.18 -30.90 -1.70
CA SER A 48 12.00 -31.33 -0.56
C SER A 48 12.70 -30.13 0.10
N ALA A 49 13.12 -30.30 1.36
CA ALA A 49 13.90 -29.29 2.07
C ALA A 49 15.23 -28.96 1.36
N ASP A 50 15.81 -29.95 0.68
CA ASP A 50 17.08 -29.85 -0.04
C ASP A 50 16.94 -29.17 -1.41
N PHE A 51 15.71 -28.90 -1.87
CA PHE A 51 15.51 -28.22 -3.14
C PHE A 51 15.89 -26.73 -3.03
N GLU A 52 17.06 -26.37 -3.55
CA GLU A 52 17.49 -24.98 -3.73
C GLU A 52 16.74 -24.33 -4.91
N GLY A 53 15.55 -23.83 -4.63
CA GLY A 53 14.80 -23.05 -5.60
C GLY A 53 15.47 -21.71 -5.91
N ASN A 54 15.45 -21.33 -7.19
CA ASN A 54 15.85 -20.00 -7.66
C ASN A 54 14.82 -18.92 -7.22
N VAL A 55 14.77 -18.63 -5.92
CA VAL A 55 13.95 -17.55 -5.37
C VAL A 55 14.71 -16.24 -5.47
N ARG A 56 14.07 -15.19 -6.01
CA ARG A 56 14.68 -13.86 -6.15
C ARG A 56 15.13 -13.25 -4.82
N PHE A 57 14.51 -13.66 -3.71
CA PHE A 57 14.88 -13.24 -2.36
C PHE A 57 15.05 -14.47 -1.48
N LYS A 58 16.23 -14.63 -0.90
CA LYS A 58 16.50 -15.67 0.10
C LYS A 58 15.70 -15.38 1.37
N LYS A 59 15.17 -16.40 2.03
CA LYS A 59 14.49 -16.26 3.32
C LYS A 59 15.45 -15.61 4.33
N GLY A 60 14.98 -14.60 5.05
CA GLY A 60 15.82 -13.83 5.99
C GLY A 60 16.68 -12.73 5.37
N SER A 61 16.66 -12.57 4.04
CA SER A 61 17.35 -11.45 3.40
C SER A 61 16.75 -10.11 3.85
N ILE A 62 17.64 -9.21 4.28
CA ILE A 62 17.28 -7.85 4.70
C ILE A 62 17.61 -6.91 3.53
N PRO A 63 16.65 -6.10 3.06
CA PRO A 63 16.94 -5.10 2.02
C PRO A 63 18.03 -4.12 2.49
N PRO A 64 18.98 -3.73 1.62
CA PRO A 64 20.12 -2.89 2.01
C PRO A 64 19.71 -1.51 2.53
N ARG A 65 18.58 -0.96 2.04
CA ARG A 65 18.02 0.33 2.48
C ARG A 65 16.83 0.17 3.44
N LYS A 66 16.90 -0.83 4.33
CA LYS A 66 15.88 -1.01 5.37
C LYS A 66 15.91 0.18 6.34
N ARG A 67 14.77 0.88 6.47
CA ARG A 67 14.59 1.98 7.41
C ARG A 67 14.61 1.46 8.86
N LYS A 68 15.22 2.20 9.77
CA LYS A 68 15.30 1.91 11.22
C LYS A 68 14.13 2.55 11.97
N VAL A 69 13.84 2.05 13.18
CA VAL A 69 12.88 2.72 14.08
C VAL A 69 13.34 4.15 14.33
N GLY A 70 12.42 5.11 14.26
CA GLY A 70 12.69 6.55 14.29
C GLY A 70 12.83 7.20 12.91
N ASP A 71 13.12 6.45 11.86
CA ASP A 71 13.23 7.03 10.51
C ASP A 71 11.89 7.63 10.06
N THR A 72 11.96 8.82 9.47
CA THR A 72 10.79 9.52 8.91
C THR A 72 10.67 9.35 7.40
N ARG A 73 9.48 9.50 6.83
CA ARG A 73 9.28 9.57 5.37
C ARG A 73 8.06 10.40 5.03
N LEU A 74 8.05 11.02 3.85
CA LEU A 74 6.87 11.68 3.31
C LEU A 74 5.99 10.69 2.56
N HIS A 75 4.69 10.69 2.84
CA HIS A 75 3.70 9.90 2.11
C HIS A 75 2.36 10.64 2.06
N GLY A 76 1.83 10.90 0.86
CA GLY A 76 0.58 11.66 0.69
C GLY A 76 0.63 13.08 1.27
N GLY A 77 1.82 13.67 1.36
CA GLY A 77 2.05 14.98 1.99
C GLY A 77 2.09 14.96 3.51
N TYR A 78 2.04 13.81 4.17
CA TYR A 78 2.21 13.71 5.62
C TYR A 78 3.57 13.11 5.97
N VAL A 79 4.14 13.58 7.07
CA VAL A 79 5.31 12.94 7.67
C VAL A 79 4.86 11.69 8.42
N MET A 80 5.49 10.56 8.09
CA MET A 80 5.32 9.28 8.75
C MET A 80 6.60 8.95 9.50
N VAL A 81 6.50 8.33 10.68
CA VAL A 81 7.64 7.84 11.46
C VAL A 81 7.54 6.33 11.65
N LYS A 82 8.67 5.62 11.55
CA LYS A 82 8.72 4.19 11.84
C LYS A 82 8.73 3.99 13.35
N THR A 83 7.65 3.46 13.92
CA THR A 83 7.52 3.33 15.38
C THR A 83 8.02 1.99 15.92
N GLU A 84 8.04 0.95 15.09
CA GLU A 84 8.39 -0.41 15.49
C GLU A 84 9.16 -1.12 14.37
N GLU A 85 9.83 -2.22 14.73
CA GLU A 85 10.55 -3.04 13.76
C GLU A 85 9.58 -3.95 12.97
N GLY A 86 9.91 -4.21 11.70
CA GLY A 86 9.10 -5.03 10.80
C GLY A 86 8.41 -4.26 9.69
N CYS A 87 7.56 -4.98 8.95
CA CYS A 87 6.84 -4.45 7.79
C CYS A 87 5.62 -3.64 8.22
N ARG A 88 5.31 -2.56 7.47
CA ARG A 88 4.10 -1.73 7.66
C ARG A 88 4.00 -1.07 9.05
N LYS A 89 5.12 -0.79 9.70
CA LYS A 89 5.22 -0.15 11.03
C LYS A 89 5.43 1.37 11.00
N PHE A 90 5.02 2.02 9.91
CA PHE A 90 5.04 3.48 9.81
C PHE A 90 3.70 4.03 10.27
N LYS A 91 3.72 5.02 11.18
CA LYS A 91 2.53 5.75 11.65
C LYS A 91 2.67 7.24 11.33
N LEU A 92 1.55 7.95 11.31
CA LEU A 92 1.53 9.40 11.05
C LEU A 92 2.21 10.15 12.22
N LEU A 93 3.22 10.97 11.92
CA LEU A 93 4.03 11.62 12.94
C LEU A 93 3.19 12.52 13.86
N HIS A 94 2.28 13.32 13.32
CA HIS A 94 1.42 14.19 14.13
C HIS A 94 0.51 13.43 15.12
N TYR A 95 0.05 12.22 14.76
CA TYR A 95 -0.69 11.37 15.70
C TYR A 95 0.22 10.80 16.79
N GLU A 96 1.47 10.45 16.46
CA GLU A 96 2.45 10.02 17.46
C GLU A 96 2.83 11.16 18.42
N VAL A 97 3.06 12.37 17.90
CA VAL A 97 3.34 13.56 18.74
C VAL A 97 2.17 13.86 19.66
N TRP A 98 0.94 13.80 19.14
CA TRP A 98 -0.26 13.96 19.96
C TRP A 98 -0.32 12.94 21.10
N LYS A 99 -0.11 11.66 20.78
CA LYS A 99 -0.11 10.57 21.76
C LYS A 99 0.99 10.73 22.80
N GLN A 100 2.19 11.14 22.41
CA GLN A 100 3.29 11.38 23.34
C GLN A 100 2.96 12.48 24.35
N HIS A 101 2.24 13.52 23.94
CA HIS A 101 1.87 14.63 24.80
C HIS A 101 0.63 14.37 25.67
N HIS A 102 -0.39 13.69 25.13
CA HIS A 102 -1.67 13.47 25.82
C HIS A 102 -1.82 12.06 26.42
N GLY A 103 -0.85 11.16 26.20
CA GLY A 103 -0.85 9.77 26.63
C GLY A 103 -1.65 8.81 25.73
N SER A 104 -2.62 9.31 24.96
CA SER A 104 -3.48 8.52 24.08
C SER A 104 -3.69 9.18 22.71
N TYR A 105 -4.13 8.40 21.72
CA TYR A 105 -4.53 8.96 20.42
C TYR A 105 -5.82 9.77 20.57
N PRO A 106 -6.09 10.72 19.65
CA PRO A 106 -7.34 11.46 19.64
C PRO A 106 -8.56 10.54 19.73
N PRO A 107 -9.62 10.95 20.44
CA PRO A 107 -10.81 10.13 20.58
C PRO A 107 -11.44 9.82 19.22
N GLN A 108 -12.13 8.68 19.14
CA GLN A 108 -12.76 8.23 17.91
C GLN A 108 -13.71 9.31 17.34
N GLY A 109 -13.64 9.52 16.02
CA GLY A 109 -14.43 10.56 15.35
C GLY A 109 -13.81 11.97 15.42
N SER A 110 -12.67 12.12 16.09
CA SER A 110 -11.90 13.37 16.10
C SER A 110 -10.80 13.38 15.04
N LEU A 111 -10.45 14.58 14.61
CA LEU A 111 -9.51 14.88 13.53
C LEU A 111 -8.39 15.76 14.09
N LEU A 112 -7.14 15.46 13.73
CA LEU A 112 -6.01 16.35 13.99
C LEU A 112 -5.82 17.30 12.81
N LYS A 113 -5.97 18.60 13.06
CA LYS A 113 -5.75 19.67 12.10
C LYS A 113 -4.46 20.42 12.43
N PHE A 114 -3.68 20.69 11.38
CA PHE A 114 -2.52 21.60 11.43
C PHE A 114 -3.03 23.04 11.30
N LYS A 115 -2.76 23.89 12.30
CA LYS A 115 -3.25 25.28 12.33
C LYS A 115 -2.68 26.09 11.15
N ASP A 116 -1.39 25.95 10.89
CA ASP A 116 -0.68 26.58 9.77
C ASP A 116 -0.96 25.95 8.39
N GLY A 117 -1.64 24.78 8.35
CA GLY A 117 -1.86 24.01 7.14
C GLY A 117 -0.62 23.27 6.60
N ASN A 118 0.55 23.44 7.21
CA ASN A 118 1.77 22.74 6.86
C ASN A 118 1.82 21.38 7.56
N LYS A 119 1.64 20.31 6.77
CA LYS A 119 1.61 18.92 7.25
C LYS A 119 2.96 18.38 7.72
N GLU A 120 4.04 19.13 7.49
CA GLU A 120 5.37 18.80 8.00
C GLU A 120 5.61 19.36 9.40
N ASN A 121 4.90 20.43 9.79
CA ASN A 121 5.00 21.04 11.10
C ASN A 121 4.18 20.26 12.14
N CYS A 122 4.77 19.16 12.64
CA CYS A 122 4.15 18.29 13.65
C CYS A 122 4.35 18.77 15.09
N ASN A 123 4.65 20.06 15.34
CA ASN A 123 4.73 20.59 16.69
C ASN A 123 3.36 20.52 17.37
N ILE A 124 3.28 20.05 18.62
CA ILE A 124 2.03 19.92 19.37
C ILE A 124 1.23 21.23 19.45
N ALA A 125 1.90 22.38 19.54
CA ALA A 125 1.25 23.69 19.57
C ALA A 125 0.55 24.05 18.23
N ASN A 126 1.04 23.48 17.12
CA ASN A 126 0.46 23.63 15.78
C ASN A 126 -0.67 22.61 15.51
N LEU A 127 -0.86 21.64 16.39
CA LEU A 127 -1.92 20.64 16.25
C LEU A 127 -3.16 21.06 17.05
N GLU A 128 -4.32 20.89 16.43
CA GLU A 128 -5.63 21.07 17.06
C GLU A 128 -6.43 19.79 16.85
N CYS A 129 -6.97 19.22 17.93
CA CYS A 129 -7.91 18.11 17.85
C CYS A 129 -9.33 18.65 17.82
N LEU A 130 -10.10 18.24 16.81
CA LEU A 130 -11.47 18.70 16.59
C LEU A 130 -12.38 17.51 16.37
N THR A 131 -13.58 17.54 16.92
CA THR A 131 -14.65 16.65 16.46
C THR A 131 -15.00 16.97 15.00
N ARG A 132 -15.61 16.02 14.30
CA ARG A 132 -16.08 16.24 12.93
C ARG A 132 -17.09 17.39 12.83
N VAL A 133 -17.93 17.56 13.85
CA VAL A 133 -18.91 18.66 13.93
C VAL A 133 -18.19 19.99 14.07
N GLU A 134 -17.28 20.13 15.03
CA GLU A 134 -16.50 21.38 15.20
C GLU A 134 -15.69 21.73 13.96
N TYR A 135 -15.08 20.73 13.32
CA TYR A 135 -14.34 20.92 12.09
C TYR A 135 -15.22 21.51 10.98
N ILE A 136 -16.40 20.94 10.76
CA ILE A 136 -17.34 21.44 9.75
C ILE A 136 -17.81 22.84 10.13
N THR A 137 -18.20 23.06 11.38
CA THR A 137 -18.70 24.36 11.85
C THR A 137 -17.68 25.49 11.67
N ARG A 138 -16.39 25.24 11.96
CA ARG A 138 -15.35 26.28 11.90
C ARG A 138 -14.72 26.44 10.52
N TYR A 139 -14.49 25.33 9.80
CA TYR A 139 -13.62 25.32 8.63
C TYR A 139 -14.32 24.96 7.31
N SER A 140 -15.59 24.53 7.34
CA SER A 140 -16.31 24.26 6.11
C SER A 140 -16.50 25.55 5.31
N CYS A 141 -16.13 25.51 4.03
CA CYS A 141 -16.38 26.63 3.13
C CYS A 141 -17.88 26.94 2.98
N ASN A 142 -18.78 25.99 3.28
CA ASN A 142 -20.22 26.21 3.23
C ASN A 142 -20.71 27.23 4.27
N ASN A 143 -19.91 27.51 5.30
CA ASN A 143 -20.25 28.49 6.34
C ASN A 143 -19.73 29.90 6.00
N LEU A 144 -19.09 30.08 4.83
CA LEU A 144 -18.66 31.38 4.36
C LEU A 144 -19.87 32.20 3.85
N PRO A 145 -19.82 33.55 3.94
CA PRO A 145 -20.77 34.43 3.27
C PRO A 145 -20.94 34.07 1.79
N ALA A 146 -22.17 34.23 1.27
CA ALA A 146 -22.52 33.84 -0.09
C ALA A 146 -21.52 34.33 -1.17
N PRO A 147 -21.04 35.60 -1.16
CA PRO A 147 -20.05 36.06 -2.13
C PRO A 147 -18.73 35.29 -2.08
N LEU A 148 -18.25 34.93 -0.89
CA LEU A 148 -17.01 34.15 -0.75
C LEU A 148 -17.20 32.70 -1.19
N LEU A 149 -18.36 32.10 -0.87
CA LEU A 149 -18.68 30.75 -1.32
C LEU A 149 -18.76 30.67 -2.86
N GLU A 150 -19.28 31.71 -3.52
CA GLU A 150 -19.31 31.81 -4.98
C GLU A 150 -17.89 31.83 -5.58
N VAL A 151 -16.98 32.64 -5.03
CA VAL A 151 -15.57 32.68 -5.47
C VAL A 151 -14.90 31.31 -5.31
N VAL A 152 -15.11 30.62 -4.19
CA VAL A 152 -14.58 29.26 -3.96
C VAL A 152 -15.10 28.27 -5.02
N ARG A 153 -16.40 28.33 -5.34
CA ARG A 153 -17.02 27.49 -6.37
C ARG A 153 -16.46 27.79 -7.76
N LEU A 154 -16.37 29.06 -8.13
CA LEU A 154 -15.80 29.52 -9.41
C LEU A 154 -14.35 29.03 -9.57
N ARG A 155 -13.51 29.20 -8.54
CA ARG A 155 -12.13 28.66 -8.53
C ARG A 155 -12.12 27.16 -8.81
N GLY A 156 -13.00 26.39 -8.15
CA GLY A 156 -13.12 24.95 -8.36
C GLY A 156 -13.46 24.58 -9.82
N LEU A 157 -14.40 25.30 -10.44
CA LEU A 157 -14.77 25.12 -11.85
C LEU A 157 -13.62 25.46 -12.80
N ILE A 158 -12.92 26.55 -12.55
CA ILE A 158 -11.75 26.97 -13.33
C ILE A 158 -10.65 25.91 -13.26
N VAL A 159 -10.25 25.47 -12.06
CA VAL A 159 -9.21 24.44 -11.87
C VAL A 159 -9.60 23.12 -12.56
N LYS A 160 -10.85 22.70 -12.44
CA LYS A 160 -11.37 21.49 -13.13
C LYS A 160 -11.25 21.62 -14.65
N THR A 161 -11.55 22.80 -15.19
CA THR A 161 -11.46 23.10 -16.63
C THR A 161 -10.02 23.10 -17.11
N ILE A 162 -9.10 23.73 -16.38
CA ILE A 162 -7.65 23.71 -16.65
C ILE A 162 -7.14 22.27 -16.68
N ASN A 163 -7.38 21.49 -15.63
CA ASN A 163 -6.93 20.10 -15.54
C ASN A 163 -7.50 19.21 -16.66
N ARG A 164 -8.76 19.45 -17.07
CA ARG A 164 -9.37 18.74 -18.20
C ARG A 164 -8.66 19.04 -19.53
N ARG A 165 -8.34 20.31 -19.79
CA ARG A 165 -7.63 20.73 -21.01
C ARG A 165 -6.19 20.20 -21.04
N LEU A 166 -5.47 20.28 -19.91
CA LEU A 166 -4.11 19.73 -19.80
C LEU A 166 -4.06 18.23 -20.10
N ARG A 167 -5.03 17.46 -19.59
CA ARG A 167 -5.12 16.02 -19.90
C ARG A 167 -5.40 15.74 -21.38
N LYS A 168 -6.27 16.52 -22.02
CA LYS A 168 -6.54 16.39 -23.47
C LYS A 168 -5.30 16.71 -24.32
N ASN A 169 -4.60 17.79 -23.99
CA ASN A 169 -3.41 18.22 -24.73
C ASN A 169 -2.22 17.28 -24.52
N GLY A 170 -2.04 16.75 -23.31
CA GLY A 170 -1.00 15.75 -22.99
C GLY A 170 -1.27 14.36 -23.56
N ALA A 171 -2.54 14.04 -23.90
CA ALA A 171 -2.90 12.80 -24.60
C ALA A 171 -2.78 12.90 -26.12
N GLN A 172 -2.57 14.10 -26.69
CA GLN A 172 -2.35 14.30 -28.13
C GLN A 172 -0.87 14.30 -28.55
N HIS A 173 0.06 14.21 -27.59
CA HIS A 173 1.51 14.22 -27.83
C HIS A 173 2.21 12.90 -27.42
N ASN A 174 1.46 11.80 -27.31
CA ASN A 174 1.98 10.44 -27.11
C ASN A 174 1.34 9.49 -28.12
#